data_AF-A0A0L0S8F9-F1
#
_entry.id   AF-A0A0L0S8F9-F1
#
_cell.length_a   1.000
_cell.length_b   1.000
_cell.length_c   1.000
_cell.angle_alpha   90.00
_cell.angle_beta   90.00
_cell.angle_gamma   90.00
#
_symmetry.space_group_name_H-M   'P 1'
#
loop_
_entity.id
_entity.type
_entity.pdbx_description
1 polymer ?
#
loop_
_entity_poly.entity_id
_entity_poly.type
_entity_poly.pdbx_seq_one_letter_code
_entity_poly.pdbx_strand_id
1 'polypeptide(L)'
;MADRARAFLDKLRNDTGIRGIMKQYKWRVGKLIELSPTEHTILGYNRSKGQVIALRLRTDDFDGFRHYDTMRKVLLHELAHMVWSEHDENFHALNRRAEHGHCRTRLDVARQPSPRCGGHIVCLWRHRRRCHRRRVRWWRVPARQVDVQQ
;
A
#
# COMPACT_ATOMS: atom_id res chain seq x y z
N MET A 1 19.89 12.49 -11.50
CA MET A 1 19.95 11.09 -10.98
C MET A 1 19.03 10.87 -9.78
N ALA A 2 18.88 11.85 -8.88
CA ALA A 2 17.88 11.83 -7.80
C ALA A 2 16.42 11.75 -8.33
N ASP A 3 16.20 12.21 -9.57
CA ASP A 3 14.88 12.30 -10.20
C ASP A 3 14.25 10.92 -10.45
N ARG A 4 15.06 9.91 -10.81
CA ARG A 4 14.57 8.54 -11.04
C ARG A 4 14.13 7.87 -9.74
N ALA A 5 14.91 8.03 -8.67
CA ALA A 5 14.55 7.53 -7.35
C ALA A 5 13.27 8.17 -6.85
N ARG A 6 13.14 9.50 -6.99
CA ARG A 6 11.91 10.22 -6.62
C ARG A 6 10.69 9.74 -7.40
N ALA A 7 10.82 9.57 -8.72
CA ALA A 7 9.75 9.03 -9.56
C ALA A 7 9.33 7.62 -9.14
N PHE A 8 10.29 6.78 -8.72
CA PHE A 8 10.02 5.44 -8.21
C PHE A 8 9.23 5.48 -6.88
N LEU A 9 9.63 6.35 -5.96
CA LEU A 9 8.92 6.56 -4.69
C LEU A 9 7.51 7.11 -4.93
N ASP A 10 7.35 8.04 -5.87
CA ASP A 10 6.04 8.57 -6.25
C ASP A 10 5.15 7.48 -6.87
N LYS A 11 5.73 6.53 -7.64
CA LYS A 11 5.00 5.37 -8.14
C LYS A 11 4.50 4.47 -7.01
N LEU A 12 5.37 4.14 -6.04
CA LEU A 12 4.99 3.35 -4.86
C LEU A 12 3.89 4.05 -4.03
N ARG A 13 4.04 5.36 -3.81
CA ARG A 13 3.06 6.16 -3.06
C ARG A 13 1.68 6.17 -3.72
N ASN A 14 1.65 6.21 -5.05
CA ASN A 14 0.41 6.29 -5.83
C ASN A 14 -0.22 4.91 -6.12
N ASP A 15 0.42 3.81 -5.72
CA ASP A 15 -0.12 2.46 -5.87
C ASP A 15 -1.49 2.32 -5.18
N THR A 16 -2.49 1.89 -5.94
CA THR A 16 -3.87 1.71 -5.46
C THR A 16 -3.96 0.70 -4.33
N GLY A 17 -3.07 -0.28 -4.30
CA GLY A 17 -2.95 -1.27 -3.25
C GLY A 17 -2.51 -0.70 -1.93
N ILE A 18 -1.36 -0.05 -1.95
CA ILE A 18 -0.77 0.57 -0.76
C ILE A 18 -1.76 1.60 -0.19
N ARG A 19 -2.35 2.44 -1.04
CA ARG A 19 -3.37 3.41 -0.62
C ARG A 19 -4.63 2.75 -0.04
N GLY A 20 -5.05 1.62 -0.61
CA GLY A 20 -6.20 0.85 -0.12
C GLY A 20 -5.95 0.31 1.30
N ILE A 21 -4.78 -0.29 1.50
CA ILE A 21 -4.34 -0.84 2.79
C ILE A 21 -4.18 0.29 3.82
N MET A 22 -3.49 1.38 3.47
CA MET A 22 -3.34 2.54 4.35
C MET A 22 -4.70 3.11 4.79
N LYS A 23 -5.71 3.13 3.91
CA LYS A 23 -7.06 3.56 4.26
C LYS A 23 -7.78 2.57 5.17
N GLN A 24 -7.63 1.26 4.94
CA GLN A 24 -8.25 0.21 5.74
C GLN A 24 -7.73 0.23 7.19
N TYR A 25 -6.41 0.33 7.36
CA TYR A 25 -5.77 0.34 8.67
C TYR A 25 -5.59 1.75 9.26
N LYS A 26 -6.04 2.79 8.55
CA LYS A 26 -5.90 4.21 8.92
C LYS A 26 -4.45 4.64 9.18
N TRP A 27 -3.50 4.02 8.49
CA TRP A 27 -2.08 4.36 8.60
C TRP A 27 -1.77 5.70 7.94
N ARG A 28 -0.88 6.47 8.57
CA ARG A 28 -0.41 7.76 8.07
C ARG A 28 1.11 7.71 8.00
N VAL A 29 1.65 7.97 6.81
CA VAL A 29 3.09 8.08 6.59
C VAL A 29 3.43 9.55 6.35
N GLY A 30 4.42 10.07 7.07
CA GLY A 30 4.86 11.45 6.94
C GLY A 30 5.74 11.66 5.71
N LYS A 31 6.88 10.96 5.66
CA LYS A 31 7.85 11.04 4.57
C LYS A 31 8.30 9.65 4.12
N LEU A 32 8.44 9.49 2.81
CA LEU A 32 9.05 8.33 2.17
C LEU A 32 10.38 8.79 1.55
N ILE A 33 11.49 8.22 1.99
CA ILE A 33 12.83 8.61 1.57
C ILE A 33 13.61 7.41 1.02
N GLU A 34 14.63 7.68 0.21
CA GLU A 34 15.61 6.67 -0.18
C GLU A 34 16.64 6.50 0.94
N LEU A 35 16.99 5.25 1.23
CA LEU A 35 18.06 4.90 2.18
C LEU A 35 19.44 5.16 1.55
N SER A 36 20.42 5.58 2.36
CA SER A 36 21.79 5.80 1.88
C SER A 36 22.40 4.48 1.35
N PRO A 37 23.15 4.52 0.23
CA PRO A 37 23.84 3.34 -0.31
C PRO A 37 24.80 2.66 0.67
N THR A 38 25.28 3.38 1.69
CA THR A 38 26.26 2.91 2.68
C THR A 38 25.69 1.86 3.63
N GLU A 39 24.37 1.82 3.80
CA GLU A 39 23.69 0.87 4.69
C GLU A 39 23.31 -0.39 3.90
N HIS A 40 24.21 -1.36 3.87
CA HIS A 40 24.04 -2.61 3.11
C HIS A 40 23.19 -3.67 3.83
N THR A 41 23.03 -3.55 5.14
CA THR A 41 22.41 -4.58 6.00
C THR A 41 20.89 -4.54 6.00
N ILE A 42 20.28 -3.40 5.67
CA ILE A 42 18.83 -3.20 5.75
C ILE A 42 18.22 -2.81 4.40
N LEU A 43 17.03 -3.34 4.10
CA LEU A 43 16.28 -3.04 2.88
C LEU A 43 15.25 -1.93 3.07
N GLY A 44 14.81 -1.73 4.31
CA GLY A 44 13.86 -0.72 4.71
C GLY A 44 14.07 -0.37 6.18
N TYR A 45 13.63 0.83 6.57
CA TYR A 45 13.62 1.27 7.95
C TYR A 45 12.43 2.17 8.23
N ASN A 46 11.75 1.92 9.35
CA ASN A 46 10.64 2.73 9.83
C ASN A 46 11.04 3.52 11.09
N ARG A 47 11.11 4.85 10.96
CA ARG A 47 11.33 5.78 12.08
C ARG A 47 10.01 6.24 12.68
N SER A 48 9.92 6.15 14.01
CA SER A 48 8.81 6.67 14.82
C SER A 48 7.43 6.16 14.37
N LYS A 49 7.34 4.88 14.00
CA LYS A 49 6.08 4.22 13.58
C LYS A 49 5.34 4.98 12.46
N GLY A 50 6.06 5.32 11.39
CA GLY A 50 5.53 5.89 10.15
C GLY A 50 5.77 7.38 9.97
N GLN A 51 6.57 8.03 10.82
CA GLN A 51 6.97 9.41 10.58
C GLN A 51 7.86 9.51 9.34
N VAL A 52 8.85 8.62 9.26
CA VAL A 52 9.75 8.49 8.11
C VAL A 52 9.92 7.02 7.79
N ILE A 53 9.66 6.65 6.54
CA ILE A 53 9.98 5.33 6.02
C ILE A 53 11.10 5.51 5.00
N ALA A 54 12.20 4.81 5.20
CA ALA A 54 13.33 4.78 4.28
C ALA A 54 13.33 3.44 3.53
N LEU A 55 13.54 3.47 2.22
CA LEU A 55 13.61 2.27 1.39
C LEU A 55 14.91 2.25 0.59
N ARG A 56 15.54 1.09 0.50
CA ARG A 56 16.74 0.89 -0.31
C ARG A 56 16.37 0.56 -1.75
N LEU A 57 16.31 1.57 -2.61
CA LEU A 57 15.90 1.39 -4.01
C LEU A 57 16.97 0.77 -4.90
N ARG A 58 18.25 0.96 -4.56
CA ARG A 58 19.40 0.57 -5.39
C ARG A 58 19.86 -0.85 -5.13
N THR A 59 20.33 -1.50 -6.18
CA THR A 59 21.09 -2.75 -6.11
C THR A 59 22.54 -2.48 -5.69
N ASP A 60 23.25 -3.53 -5.28
CA ASP A 60 24.64 -3.44 -4.79
C ASP A 60 25.62 -2.90 -5.85
N ASP A 61 25.30 -3.04 -7.14
CA ASP A 61 26.08 -2.50 -8.25
C ASP A 61 25.88 -0.98 -8.48
N PHE A 62 25.06 -0.31 -7.66
CA PHE A 62 24.71 1.12 -7.71
C PHE A 62 24.10 1.67 -9.01
N ASP A 63 24.10 0.89 -10.09
CA ASP A 63 23.63 1.25 -11.42
C ASP A 63 22.16 0.83 -11.65
N GLY A 64 21.67 -0.14 -10.88
CA GLY A 64 20.33 -0.70 -10.99
C GLY A 64 19.35 -0.26 -9.90
N PHE A 65 18.07 -0.22 -10.27
CA PHE A 65 16.95 -0.19 -9.32
C PHE A 65 16.45 -1.62 -9.09
N ARG A 66 16.08 -1.93 -7.84
CA ARG A 66 15.42 -3.20 -7.53
C ARG A 66 14.02 -3.24 -8.15
N HIS A 67 13.53 -4.46 -8.38
CA HIS A 67 12.20 -4.67 -8.95
C HIS A 67 11.10 -4.02 -8.10
N TYR A 68 10.11 -3.46 -8.78
CA TYR A 68 8.97 -2.77 -8.16
C TYR A 68 8.21 -3.67 -7.19
N ASP A 69 7.98 -4.94 -7.54
CA ASP A 69 7.24 -5.86 -6.69
C ASP A 69 7.98 -6.18 -5.39
N THR A 70 9.31 -6.32 -5.45
CA THR A 70 10.14 -6.48 -4.26
C THR A 70 10.06 -5.24 -3.38
N MET A 71 10.17 -4.05 -3.97
CA MET A 71 10.06 -2.78 -3.23
C MET A 71 8.70 -2.59 -2.58
N ARG A 72 7.63 -2.99 -3.27
CA ARG A 72 6.28 -2.96 -2.72
C ARG A 72 6.15 -3.88 -1.51
N LYS A 73 6.72 -5.10 -1.54
CA LYS A 73 6.73 -6.01 -0.38
C LYS A 73 7.49 -5.42 0.80
N VAL A 74 8.67 -4.85 0.56
CA VAL A 74 9.46 -4.19 1.61
C VAL A 74 8.67 -3.01 2.22
N LEU A 75 8.02 -2.18 1.41
CA LEU A 75 7.19 -1.09 1.94
C LEU A 75 6.02 -1.59 2.79
N LEU A 76 5.36 -2.69 2.40
CA LEU A 76 4.28 -3.28 3.21
C LEU A 76 4.80 -3.86 4.54
N HIS A 77 6.00 -4.46 4.52
CA HIS A 77 6.71 -4.91 5.71
C HIS A 77 6.98 -3.74 6.67
N GLU A 78 7.53 -2.62 6.17
CA GLU A 78 7.78 -1.43 6.98
C GLU A 78 6.49 -0.80 7.52
N LEU A 79 5.39 -0.87 6.77
CA LEU A 79 4.08 -0.40 7.24
C LEU A 79 3.53 -1.29 8.36
N ALA A 80 3.72 -2.61 8.29
CA ALA A 80 3.32 -3.53 9.36
C ALA A 80 4.07 -3.23 10.67
N HIS A 81 5.31 -2.73 10.58
CA HIS A 81 6.08 -2.25 11.74
C HIS A 81 5.48 -1.05 12.48
N MET A 82 4.47 -0.37 11.91
CA MET A 82 3.71 0.63 12.67
C MET A 82 2.87 0.01 13.80
N VAL A 83 2.47 -1.26 13.64
CA VAL A 83 1.64 -1.99 14.61
C VAL A 83 2.49 -2.90 15.48
N TRP A 84 3.35 -3.72 14.84
CA TRP A 84 4.15 -4.75 15.51
C TRP A 84 5.65 -4.50 15.28
N SER A 85 6.41 -4.25 16.33
CA SER A 85 7.85 -4.02 16.22
C SER A 85 8.63 -5.30 15.93
N GLU A 86 8.28 -6.40 16.61
CA GLU A 86 8.96 -7.69 16.52
C GLU A 86 8.38 -8.56 15.39
N HIS A 87 9.21 -9.42 14.82
CA HIS A 87 8.85 -10.33 13.72
C HIS A 87 8.13 -11.59 14.23
N ASP A 88 7.06 -11.39 14.99
CA ASP A 88 6.25 -12.47 15.53
C ASP A 88 5.29 -13.07 14.48
N GLU A 89 4.67 -14.20 14.81
CA GLU A 89 3.63 -14.81 13.97
C GLU A 89 2.50 -13.84 13.61
N ASN A 90 2.14 -12.95 14.55
CA ASN A 90 1.16 -11.89 14.34
C ASN A 90 1.61 -10.87 13.28
N PHE A 91 2.89 -10.50 13.29
CA PHE A 91 3.48 -9.65 12.26
C PHE A 91 3.43 -10.34 10.90
N HIS A 92 3.86 -11.60 10.81
CA HIS A 92 3.82 -12.36 9.56
C HIS A 92 2.40 -12.54 9.03
N ALA A 93 1.43 -12.77 9.92
CA ALA A 93 0.01 -12.85 9.57
C ALA A 93 -0.50 -11.50 9.01
N LEU A 94 -0.15 -10.37 9.64
CA LEU A 94 -0.52 -9.04 9.16
C LEU A 94 0.14 -8.73 7.82
N ASN A 95 1.44 -9.01 7.66
CA ASN A 95 2.17 -8.75 6.42
C ASN A 95 1.58 -9.55 5.26
N ARG A 96 1.33 -10.86 5.46
CA ARG A 96 0.62 -11.69 4.46
C ARG A 96 -0.76 -11.13 4.14
N ARG A 97 -1.54 -10.70 5.14
CA ARG A 97 -2.86 -10.09 4.92
C ARG A 97 -2.77 -8.78 4.15
N ALA A 98 -1.76 -7.95 4.36
CA ALA A 98 -1.55 -6.71 3.61
C ALA A 98 -1.14 -7.00 2.16
N GLU A 99 -0.23 -7.95 1.95
CA GLU A 99 0.20 -8.38 0.61
C GLU A 99 -0.95 -8.95 -0.23
N HIS A 100 -1.72 -9.88 0.33
CA HIS A 100 -2.86 -10.53 -0.33
C HIS A 100 -4.13 -9.67 -0.32
N GLY A 101 -4.25 -8.79 0.67
CA GLY A 101 -5.36 -7.85 0.87
C GLY A 101 -5.29 -6.63 -0.03
N HIS A 102 -4.35 -6.59 -0.99
CA HIS A 102 -4.46 -5.70 -2.14
C HIS A 102 -5.88 -5.83 -2.69
N CYS A 103 -6.64 -4.75 -2.51
CA CYS A 103 -8.04 -4.58 -2.87
C CYS A 103 -8.52 -5.65 -3.87
N ARG A 104 -9.28 -6.66 -3.40
CA ARG A 104 -10.36 -7.19 -4.22
C ARG A 104 -11.22 -5.96 -4.49
N THR A 105 -10.98 -5.29 -5.62
CA THR A 105 -11.85 -4.20 -6.03
C THR A 105 -13.26 -4.80 -6.07
N ARG A 106 -14.30 -3.98 -5.89
CA ARG A 106 -15.67 -4.47 -6.06
C ARG A 106 -15.93 -5.16 -7.41
N LEU A 107 -14.97 -5.12 -8.35
CA LEU A 107 -14.97 -5.85 -9.62
C LEU A 107 -14.49 -7.31 -9.48
N ASP A 108 -13.67 -7.66 -8.48
CA ASP A 108 -13.11 -9.02 -8.33
C ASP A 108 -14.00 -9.98 -7.51
N VAL A 109 -15.02 -9.45 -6.81
CA VAL A 109 -16.05 -10.27 -6.13
C VAL A 109 -17.01 -10.94 -7.13
N ALA A 110 -16.94 -10.61 -8.42
CA ALA A 110 -17.74 -11.27 -9.45
C ALA A 110 -17.09 -12.54 -10.04
N ARG A 111 -15.85 -12.90 -9.65
CA ARG A 111 -15.08 -13.95 -10.31
C ARG A 111 -14.54 -15.05 -9.39
N GLN A 112 -15.11 -15.19 -8.19
CA GLN A 112 -14.94 -16.43 -7.42
C GLN A 112 -16.02 -17.42 -7.90
N PRO A 113 -15.67 -18.56 -8.50
CA PRO A 113 -16.63 -19.64 -8.64
C PRO A 113 -17.06 -20.05 -7.23
N SER A 114 -18.35 -19.95 -6.96
CA SER A 114 -18.96 -20.54 -5.78
C SER A 114 -18.53 -22.01 -5.67
N PRO A 115 -18.24 -22.55 -4.48
CA PRO A 115 -18.18 -24.00 -4.32
C PRO A 115 -19.52 -24.56 -4.81
N ARG A 116 -19.47 -25.57 -5.69
CA ARG A 116 -20.68 -26.28 -6.14
C ARG A 116 -21.32 -26.90 -4.91
N CYS A 117 -22.32 -26.25 -4.34
CA CYS A 117 -23.23 -26.89 -3.41
C CYS A 117 -24.01 -27.93 -4.22
N GLY A 118 -23.55 -29.18 -4.13
CA GLY A 118 -24.42 -30.32 -4.44
C GLY A 118 -25.54 -30.34 -3.41
N GLY A 119 -26.78 -30.41 -3.89
CA GLY A 119 -27.95 -30.69 -3.05
C GLY A 119 -28.85 -29.50 -2.78
N HIS A 120 -29.99 -29.51 -3.49
CA HIS A 120 -31.23 -28.77 -3.26
C HIS A 120 -31.37 -28.02 -1.92
N ILE A 121 -31.39 -26.68 -1.99
CA ILE A 121 -32.28 -25.86 -1.16
C ILE A 121 -32.81 -24.70 -2.04
N VAL A 122 -34.13 -24.66 -2.21
CA VAL A 122 -34.86 -23.56 -2.85
C VAL A 122 -34.68 -22.31 -2.00
N CYS A 123 -33.93 -21.32 -2.49
CA CYS A 123 -33.88 -19.98 -1.90
C CYS A 123 -34.72 -19.02 -2.75
N LEU A 124 -35.91 -18.69 -2.25
CA LEU A 124 -36.77 -17.63 -2.75
C LEU A 124 -35.96 -16.32 -2.90
N TRP A 125 -35.84 -15.84 -4.13
CA TRP A 125 -35.43 -14.48 -4.42
C TRP A 125 -36.50 -13.51 -3.93
N ARG A 126 -36.25 -12.83 -2.80
CA ARG A 126 -37.05 -11.66 -2.40
C ARG A 126 -36.18 -10.46 -2.06
N HIS A 127 -36.52 -9.37 -2.72
CA HIS A 127 -36.26 -7.96 -2.44
C HIS A 127 -34.92 -7.33 -2.87
N ARG A 128 -35.03 -6.66 -4.04
CA ARG A 128 -34.42 -5.37 -4.38
C ARG A 128 -34.29 -4.47 -3.14
N ARG A 129 -33.06 -4.10 -2.78
CA ARG A 129 -32.81 -2.86 -2.03
C ARG A 129 -32.10 -1.86 -2.93
N ARG A 130 -32.82 -0.79 -3.27
CA ARG A 130 -32.27 0.44 -3.84
C ARG A 130 -31.24 1.00 -2.86
N CYS A 131 -29.99 1.11 -3.28
CA CYS A 131 -28.95 1.78 -2.51
C CYS A 131 -28.70 3.15 -3.16
N HIS A 132 -29.17 4.22 -2.50
CA HIS A 132 -28.98 5.60 -2.93
C HIS A 132 -27.49 5.96 -2.98
N ARG A 133 -27.01 6.34 -4.18
CA ARG A 133 -25.73 7.06 -4.35
C ARG A 133 -25.84 8.44 -3.69
N ARG A 134 -25.34 8.58 -2.46
CA ARG A 134 -24.90 9.90 -1.97
C ARG A 134 -23.45 10.10 -2.43
N ARG A 135 -23.28 10.98 -3.43
CA ARG A 135 -21.97 11.54 -3.79
C ARG A 135 -21.48 12.37 -2.60
N VAL A 136 -20.44 11.94 -1.91
CA VAL A 136 -19.72 12.80 -0.98
C VAL A 136 -18.46 13.28 -1.69
N ARG A 137 -18.47 14.57 -2.04
CA ARG A 137 -17.42 15.29 -2.74
C ARG A 137 -16.38 15.72 -1.68
N TRP A 138 -15.20 15.10 -1.72
CA TRP A 138 -13.99 15.54 -1.03
C TRP A 138 -12.89 15.36 -2.10
N TRP A 139 -12.25 16.38 -2.67
CA TRP A 139 -11.58 17.53 -2.07
C TRP A 139 -11.66 18.75 -3.01
N ARG A 140 -11.86 19.95 -2.45
CA ARG A 140 -11.39 21.21 -3.06
C ARG A 140 -10.00 21.47 -2.48
N VAL A 141 -8.99 21.54 -3.35
CA VAL A 141 -7.70 22.13 -3.04
C VAL A 141 -7.76 23.56 -3.58
N PRO A 142 -7.56 24.62 -2.78
CA PRO A 142 -7.22 25.91 -3.36
C PRO A 142 -5.76 25.84 -3.84
N ALA A 143 -5.59 26.04 -5.14
CA ALA A 143 -4.31 26.35 -5.75
C ALA A 143 -3.82 27.71 -5.22
N ARG A 144 -2.57 27.76 -4.78
CA ARG A 144 -1.68 28.93 -4.73
C ARG A 144 -0.26 28.37 -4.63
N GLN A 145 0.48 28.30 -5.74
CA GLN A 145 1.22 29.37 -6.43
C GLN A 145 2.64 29.50 -5.89
N VAL A 146 3.53 29.11 -6.81
CA VAL A 146 4.95 29.37 -7.04
C VAL A 146 5.51 30.67 -6.43
N ASP A 147 6.73 30.58 -5.88
CA ASP A 147 7.83 31.58 -5.94
C ASP A 147 9.10 30.83 -5.44
N VAL A 148 10.09 30.47 -6.27
CA VAL A 148 11.22 31.27 -6.81
C VAL A 148 12.11 31.92 -5.73
N GLN A 149 13.36 31.43 -5.71
CA GLN A 149 14.63 32.04 -5.25
C GLN A 149 14.74 32.56 -3.80
N GLN A 150 15.64 31.92 -3.04
CA GLN A 150 17.05 32.31 -2.95
C GLN A 150 17.90 31.14 -2.51
#